data_AF-A0A938SX46-F1
#
_entry.id   AF-A0A938SX46-F1
#
_cell.length_a   1.000
_cell.length_b   1.000
_cell.length_c   1.000
_cell.angle_alpha   90.00
_cell.angle_beta   90.00
_cell.angle_gamma   90.00
#
_symmetry.space_group_name_H-M   'P 1'
#
loop_
_entity.id
_entity.type
_entity.pdbx_description
1 polymer ?
#
loop_
_entity_poly.entity_id
_entity_poly.type
_entity_poly.pdbx_seq_one_letter_code
_entity_poly.pdbx_strand_id
1 'polypeptide(L)' 'MGTLRVGVIAFVNTLPLTRGLEKSRSPEVELVYASPSALADRLRYGELDAALIPAVEFFR' A
#
# COMPACT_ATOMS: atom_id res chain seq x y z
N MET A 1 14.64 -12.73 -6.31
CA MET A 1 14.02 -11.71 -5.42
C MET A 1 12.57 -11.57 -5.85
N GLY A 2 11.62 -11.61 -4.91
CA GLY A 2 10.19 -11.50 -5.22
C GLY A 2 9.76 -10.04 -5.37
N THR A 3 8.69 -9.79 -6.14
CA THR A 3 8.06 -8.47 -6.26
C THR A 3 7.44 -8.05 -4.93
N LEU A 4 7.75 -6.84 -4.45
CA LEU A 4 7.19 -6.24 -3.25
C LEU A 4 5.78 -5.71 -3.54
N ARG A 5 4.77 -6.22 -2.83
CA ARG A 5 3.37 -5.82 -2.95
C ARG A 5 3.06 -4.72 -1.95
N VAL A 6 2.86 -3.50 -2.45
CA VAL A 6 2.67 -2.31 -1.62
C VAL A 6 1.25 -1.76 -1.77
N GLY A 7 0.49 -1.80 -0.68
CA GLY A 7 -0.86 -1.25 -0.59
C GLY A 7 -0.87 0.28 -0.55
N VAL A 8 -1.57 0.91 -1.50
CA VAL A 8 -1.69 2.37 -1.61
C VAL A 8 -3.14 2.83 -1.69
N ILE A 9 -3.38 4.06 -1.21
CA ILE A 9 -4.68 4.73 -1.24
C ILE A 9 -4.61 6.00 -2.10
N ALA A 10 -5.73 6.31 -2.77
CA ALA A 10 -5.88 7.46 -3.65
C ALA A 10 -6.58 8.64 -2.96
N PHE A 11 -6.20 8.96 -1.71
CA PHE A 11 -6.66 10.17 -1.03
C PHE A 11 -5.76 11.35 -1.37
N VAL A 12 -6.31 12.56 -1.25
CA VAL A 12 -5.59 13.79 -1.62
C VAL A 12 -4.28 13.95 -0.84
N ASN A 13 -4.29 13.57 0.44
CA ASN A 13 -3.12 13.62 1.32
C ASN A 13 -2.04 12.57 0.98
N THR A 14 -2.39 11.46 0.31
CA THR A 14 -1.42 10.42 -0.08
C THR A 14 -1.00 10.53 -1.54
N LEU A 15 -1.70 11.33 -2.35
CA LEU A 15 -1.47 11.49 -3.77
C LEU A 15 -0.01 11.82 -4.16
N PRO A 16 0.74 12.71 -3.43
CA PRO A 16 2.14 12.98 -3.75
C PRO A 16 3.03 11.74 -3.65
N LEU A 17 2.85 10.94 -2.60
CA LEU A 17 3.59 9.70 -2.37
C LEU A 17 3.24 8.66 -3.43
N THR A 18 1.95 8.40 -3.62
CA THR A 18 1.44 7.40 -4.56
C THR A 18 1.94 7.67 -5.99
N ARG A 19 1.86 8.94 -6.45
CA ARG A 19 2.38 9.33 -7.77
C ARG A 19 3.90 9.22 -7.86
N GLY A 20 4.62 9.46 -6.76
CA GLY A 20 6.06 9.26 -6.71
C GLY A 20 6.45 7.80 -6.92
N LEU A 21 5.73 6.88 -6.26
CA LEU A 21 5.93 5.45 -6.39
C LEU A 21 5.61 4.95 -7.81
N GLU A 22 4.49 5.38 -8.40
CA GLU A 22 4.14 5.04 -9.80
C GLU A 22 5.21 5.48 -10.80
N LYS A 23 5.77 6.68 -10.59
CA LYS A 23 6.82 7.24 -11.47
C LYS A 23 8.15 6.53 -11.33
N SER A 24 8.46 5.96 -10.16
CA SER A 24 9.73 5.24 -9.94
C SER A 24 9.90 4.04 -10.88
N ARG A 25 8.77 3.44 -11.34
CA ARG A 25 8.73 2.28 -12.24
C ARG A 25 9.66 1.14 -11.82
N SER A 26 9.89 0.96 -10.51
CA SER A 26 10.70 -0.16 -10.04
C SER A 26 9.99 -1.47 -10.41
N PRO A 27 10.61 -2.35 -11.22
CA PRO A 27 9.99 -3.62 -11.61
C PRO A 27 9.82 -4.57 -10.42
N GLU A 28 10.46 -4.26 -9.29
CA GLU A 28 10.39 -5.02 -8.05
C GLU A 28 9.26 -4.53 -7.13
N VAL A 29 8.41 -3.59 -7.56
CA VAL A 29 7.31 -3.07 -6.74
C VAL A 29 5.99 -3.16 -7.51
N GLU A 30 5.03 -3.87 -6.95
CA GLU A 30 3.63 -3.90 -7.38
C GLU A 30 2.82 -2.99 -6.46
N LEU A 31 2.15 -1.99 -7.04
CA LEU A 31 1.25 -1.11 -6.29
C LEU A 31 -0.17 -1.67 -6.31
N VAL A 32 -0.75 -1.87 -5.13
CA VAL A 32 -2.07 -2.45 -4.94
C VAL A 32 -3.02 -1.41 -4.37
N TYR A 33 -4.04 -1.03 -5.14
CA TYR A 33 -5.04 -0.06 -4.73
C TYR A 33 -6.25 -0.73 -4.09
N ALA A 34 -6.63 -0.29 -2.88
CA ALA A 34 -7.87 -0.68 -2.23
C ALA A 34 -8.29 0.35 -1.16
N SER A 35 -9.42 0.10 -0.48
CA SER A 35 -9.82 0.92 0.66
C SER A 35 -8.88 0.72 1.87
N PRO A 36 -8.78 1.68 2.81
CA PRO A 36 -7.91 1.56 3.97
C PRO A 36 -8.15 0.30 4.81
N SER A 37 -9.42 -0.07 5.05
CA SER A 37 -9.77 -1.29 5.79
C SER A 37 -9.35 -2.56 5.04
N ALA A 38 -9.59 -2.61 3.72
CA ALA A 38 -9.17 -3.75 2.91
C ALA A 38 -7.65 -3.90 2.88
N LEU A 39 -6.89 -2.81 2.78
CA LEU A 39 -5.44 -2.85 2.86
C LEU A 39 -4.94 -3.34 4.22
N ALA A 40 -5.60 -2.94 5.31
CA ALA A 40 -5.26 -3.42 6.65
C ALA A 40 -5.48 -4.93 6.79
N ASP A 41 -6.61 -5.45 6.34
CA ASP A 41 -6.88 -6.89 6.37
C ASP A 41 -5.88 -7.68 5.51
N ARG A 42 -5.63 -7.22 4.28
CA ARG A 42 -4.69 -7.87 3.37
C ARG A 42 -3.25 -7.84 3.90
N LEU A 43 -2.85 -6.77 4.57
CA LEU A 43 -1.56 -6.70 5.27
C LEU A 43 -1.51 -7.71 6.43
N ARG A 44 -2.56 -7.80 7.25
CA ARG A 44 -2.65 -8.77 8.36
C ARG A 44 -2.56 -10.22 7.90
N TYR A 45 -3.15 -10.55 6.76
CA TYR A 45 -3.10 -11.90 6.19
C TYR A 45 -1.85 -12.18 5.34
N GLY A 46 -0.89 -11.25 5.25
CA GLY A 46 0.36 -11.43 4.50
C GLY A 46 0.19 -11.38 2.97
N GLU A 47 -0.94 -10.89 2.47
CA GLU A 47 -1.18 -10.67 1.05
C GLU A 47 -0.45 -9.42 0.52
N LEU A 48 -0.04 -8.53 1.41
CA LEU A 48 0.76 -7.34 1.13
C LEU A 48 2.03 -7.38 1.99
N ASP A 49 3.11 -6.82 1.46
CA ASP A 49 4.40 -6.73 2.16
C ASP A 49 4.52 -5.40 2.93
N ALA A 50 3.83 -4.36 2.46
CA ALA A 50 3.65 -3.08 3.14
C ALA A 50 2.34 -2.43 2.69
N ALA A 51 1.72 -1.56 3.51
CA ALA A 51 0.52 -0.83 3.09
C ALA A 51 0.32 0.48 3.86
N LEU A 52 -0.35 1.45 3.22
CA LEU A 52 -0.90 2.63 3.87
C LEU A 52 -2.21 2.25 4.59
N ILE A 53 -2.19 2.25 5.93
CA ILE A 53 -3.35 1.91 6.77
C ILE A 53 -3.63 3.03 7.80
N PRO A 54 -4.87 3.17 8.29
CA PRO A 54 -5.16 4.08 9.40
C PRO A 54 -4.39 3.66 10.66
N ALA A 55 -3.91 4.63 11.45
CA ALA A 55 -3.18 4.33 12.69
C ALA A 55 -3.99 3.44 13.66
N VAL A 56 -5.31 3.63 13.73
CA VAL A 56 -6.20 2.79 14.55
C VAL A 56 -6.23 1.32 14.11
N GLU A 57 -5.97 1.01 12.83
CA GLU A 57 -5.83 -0.37 12.37
C GLU A 57 -4.50 -0.97 12.83
N PHE A 58 -3.42 -0.20 12.86
CA PHE A 58 -2.12 -0.70 13.33
C PHE A 58 -2.13 -1.13 14.80
N PHE A 59 -2.93 -0.46 15.63
CA PHE A 59 -3.06 -0.78 17.06
C PHE A 59 -4.16 -1.81 17.37
N ARG A 60 -4.83 -2.37 16.36
CA ARG A 60 -5.82 -3.45 16.48
C ARG A 60 -5.21 -4.79 16.09
#